data_AF-A0A3D0HEQ2-F1
#
_entry.id   AF-A0A3D0HEQ2-F1
#
_cell.length_a   1.000
_cell.length_b   1.000
_cell.length_c   1.000
_cell.angle_alpha   90.00
_cell.angle_beta   90.00
_cell.angle_gamma   90.00
#
_symmetry.space_group_name_H-M   'P 1'
#
loop_
_entity.id
_entity.type
_entity.pdbx_description
1 polymer ?
#
loop_
_entity_poly.entity_id
_entity_poly.type
_entity_poly.pdbx_seq_one_letter_code
_entity_poly.pdbx_strand_id
1 'polypeptide(L)'
;MRRRDLLSLALAGGFAPGLLAAPSARSLLERFSRQAVRATGRFTQLMLDKSGAAREPESSGTFAFSRPGKFSWIVESPYRQSVISNGTRLWLYDPDLMQVTVKNLAGTFSAAPVAVLFGSADLDKTLVLQNEPKRDGLVWVKATPRQTDPSFAFISVGFT
;
A
#
# COMPACT_ATOMS: atom_id res chain seq x y z
N MET A 1 -65.52 36.77 -23.15
CA MET A 1 -64.20 36.81 -22.49
C MET A 1 -63.84 35.40 -22.00
N ARG A 2 -62.74 34.86 -22.54
CA ARG A 2 -61.77 33.84 -22.04
C ARG A 2 -62.27 32.56 -21.30
N ARG A 3 -62.14 31.44 -22.03
CA ARG A 3 -61.87 30.07 -21.52
C ARG A 3 -60.61 30.04 -20.65
N ARG A 4 -60.59 29.21 -19.61
CA ARG A 4 -59.36 28.68 -18.99
C ARG A 4 -59.58 27.25 -18.50
N ASP A 5 -59.13 26.31 -19.33
CA ASP A 5 -58.95 24.90 -19.00
C ASP A 5 -57.83 24.75 -17.94
N LEU A 6 -58.09 23.98 -16.89
CA LEU A 6 -57.12 23.64 -15.84
C LEU A 6 -56.31 22.42 -16.29
N LEU A 7 -55.08 22.66 -16.73
CA LEU A 7 -54.07 21.63 -17.00
C LEU A 7 -53.30 21.33 -15.71
N SER A 8 -53.47 20.11 -15.20
CA SER A 8 -52.64 19.52 -14.16
C SER A 8 -51.22 19.27 -14.69
N LEU A 9 -50.20 19.79 -14.01
CA LEU A 9 -48.80 19.44 -14.26
C LEU A 9 -48.24 18.74 -13.03
N ALA A 10 -48.24 17.40 -13.07
CA ALA A 10 -47.59 16.57 -12.06
C ALA A 10 -46.07 16.60 -12.33
N LEU A 11 -45.32 17.26 -11.46
CA LEU A 11 -43.86 17.21 -11.43
C LEU A 11 -43.43 15.91 -10.75
N ALA A 12 -43.23 14.84 -11.52
CA ALA A 12 -42.56 13.64 -11.03
C ALA A 12 -41.05 13.88 -11.00
N GLY A 13 -40.56 14.44 -9.90
CA GLY A 13 -39.14 14.58 -9.60
C GLY A 13 -38.53 13.20 -9.33
N GLY A 14 -37.96 12.59 -10.35
CA GLY A 14 -37.18 11.36 -10.22
C GLY A 14 -35.87 11.64 -9.46
N PHE A 15 -35.84 11.30 -8.18
CA PHE A 15 -34.59 11.11 -7.45
C PHE A 15 -33.92 9.86 -8.01
N ALA A 16 -33.00 10.02 -8.97
CA ALA A 16 -32.06 8.97 -9.31
C ALA A 16 -31.06 8.87 -8.14
N PRO A 17 -31.04 7.77 -7.37
CA PRO A 17 -30.00 7.59 -6.36
C PRO A 17 -28.67 7.51 -7.12
N GLY A 18 -27.80 8.50 -6.91
CA GLY A 18 -26.46 8.48 -7.47
C GLY A 18 -25.77 7.21 -7.01
N LEU A 19 -25.49 6.30 -7.95
CA LEU A 19 -24.61 5.17 -7.71
C LEU A 19 -23.26 5.74 -7.27
N LEU A 20 -22.98 5.71 -5.97
CA LEU A 20 -21.63 5.97 -5.47
C LEU A 20 -20.74 4.85 -6.03
N ALA A 21 -19.97 5.17 -7.06
CA ALA A 21 -18.97 4.27 -7.60
C ALA A 21 -18.03 3.84 -6.47
N ALA A 22 -17.82 2.53 -6.32
CA ALA A 22 -16.89 2.02 -5.33
C ALA A 22 -15.50 2.67 -5.53
N PRO A 23 -14.82 3.06 -4.45
CA PRO A 23 -13.54 3.74 -4.58
C PRO A 23 -12.52 2.84 -5.31
N SER A 24 -11.80 3.42 -6.27
CA SER A 24 -10.75 2.70 -7.01
C SER A 24 -9.60 2.30 -6.11
N ALA A 25 -8.87 1.23 -6.45
CA ALA A 25 -7.69 0.78 -5.71
C ALA A 25 -6.61 1.87 -5.61
N ARG A 26 -6.41 2.65 -6.68
CA ARG A 26 -5.57 3.85 -6.65
C ARG A 26 -6.01 4.83 -5.57
N SER A 27 -7.30 5.18 -5.51
CA SER A 27 -7.81 6.11 -4.51
C SER A 27 -7.65 5.56 -3.08
N LEU A 28 -7.76 4.24 -2.89
CA LEU A 28 -7.55 3.58 -1.61
C LEU A 28 -6.08 3.66 -1.17
N LEU A 29 -5.13 3.40 -2.08
CA LEU A 29 -3.70 3.54 -1.79
C LEU A 29 -3.31 4.98 -1.49
N GLU A 30 -3.83 5.95 -2.25
CA GLU A 30 -3.59 7.38 -1.98
C GLU A 30 -4.15 7.79 -0.62
N ARG A 31 -5.38 7.37 -0.28
CA ARG A 31 -5.96 7.61 1.05
C ARG A 31 -5.13 6.96 2.15
N PHE A 32 -4.72 5.69 1.99
CA PHE A 32 -3.87 5.00 2.95
C PHE A 32 -2.56 5.76 3.18
N SER A 33 -1.87 6.16 2.11
CA SER A 33 -0.60 6.89 2.21
C SER A 33 -0.72 8.23 2.92
N ARG A 34 -1.84 8.95 2.73
CA ARG A 34 -2.08 10.27 3.34
C ARG A 34 -2.64 10.20 4.76
N GLN A 35 -3.52 9.23 5.04
CA GLN A 35 -4.34 9.20 6.26
C GLN A 35 -3.86 8.18 7.30
N ALA A 36 -3.16 7.11 6.90
CA ALA A 36 -2.72 6.09 7.84
C ALA A 36 -1.51 6.57 8.66
N VAL A 37 -1.76 7.08 9.87
CA VAL A 37 -0.69 7.54 10.76
C VAL A 37 0.01 6.37 11.44
N ARG A 38 -0.75 5.34 11.83
CA ARG A 38 -0.27 4.13 12.51
C ARG A 38 -1.00 2.91 11.98
N ALA A 39 -0.30 1.78 11.92
CA ALA A 39 -0.92 0.48 11.81
C ALA A 39 -0.02 -0.60 12.40
N THR A 40 -0.64 -1.75 12.67
CA THR A 40 0.01 -3.00 13.05
C THR A 40 -0.60 -4.12 12.25
N GLY A 41 0.13 -5.20 12.02
CA GLY A 41 -0.42 -6.38 11.36
C GLY A 41 0.52 -7.57 11.39
N ARG A 42 0.03 -8.67 10.84
CA ARG A 42 0.81 -9.89 10.58
C ARG A 42 1.07 -10.01 9.09
N PHE A 43 2.16 -10.65 8.72
CA PHE A 43 2.48 -10.94 7.32
C PHE A 43 2.93 -12.39 7.15
N THR A 44 2.73 -12.86 5.93
CA THR A 44 3.37 -14.05 5.36
C THR A 44 4.03 -13.61 4.06
N GLN A 45 5.28 -14.01 3.84
CA GLN A 45 6.09 -13.62 2.70
C GLN A 45 6.59 -14.87 1.97
N LEU A 46 6.38 -14.87 0.67
CA LEU A 46 6.83 -15.92 -0.25
C LEU A 46 7.70 -15.27 -1.33
N MET A 47 8.92 -15.77 -1.52
CA MET A 47 9.82 -15.33 -2.59
C MET A 47 9.85 -16.38 -3.70
N LEU A 48 9.39 -16.01 -4.89
CA LEU A 48 9.35 -16.88 -6.06
C LEU A 48 10.37 -16.44 -7.10
N ASP A 49 10.96 -17.40 -7.80
CA ASP A 49 11.76 -17.14 -8.98
C ASP A 49 10.90 -16.97 -10.25
N LYS A 50 11.54 -16.82 -11.42
CA LYS A 50 10.84 -16.64 -12.70
C LYS A 50 10.04 -17.87 -13.15
N SER A 51 10.37 -19.06 -12.64
CA SER A 51 9.64 -20.31 -12.92
C SER A 51 8.44 -20.51 -11.99
N GLY A 52 8.32 -19.68 -10.94
CA GLY A 52 7.32 -19.82 -9.89
C GLY A 52 7.75 -20.74 -8.74
N ALA A 53 9.00 -21.21 -8.73
CA ALA A 53 9.55 -22.00 -7.63
C ALA A 53 9.93 -21.10 -6.45
N ALA A 54 9.73 -21.59 -5.22
CA ALA A 54 10.15 -20.88 -4.03
C ALA A 54 11.68 -20.80 -3.97
N ARG A 55 12.22 -19.57 -3.89
CA ARG A 55 13.65 -19.31 -3.76
C ARG A 55 14.13 -19.41 -2.31
N GLU A 56 13.25 -19.06 -1.38
CA GLU A 56 13.49 -19.09 0.05
C GLU A 56 12.28 -19.70 0.76
N PRO A 57 12.47 -20.26 1.97
CA PRO A 57 11.35 -20.70 2.80
C PRO A 57 10.36 -19.55 3.03
N GLU A 58 9.07 -19.89 3.09
CA GLU A 58 8.04 -18.95 3.52
C GLU A 58 8.40 -18.37 4.88
N SER A 59 8.35 -17.04 5.00
CA SER A 59 8.58 -16.35 6.26
C SER A 59 7.31 -15.68 6.76
N SER A 60 7.20 -15.54 8.08
CA SER A 60 6.05 -14.91 8.71
C SER A 60 6.46 -14.07 9.90
N GLY A 61 5.61 -13.12 10.27
CA GLY A 61 5.87 -12.28 11.41
C GLY A 61 4.90 -11.13 11.58
N THR A 62 5.40 -10.06 12.19
CA THR A 62 4.60 -8.87 12.54
C THR A 62 5.23 -7.59 12.03
N PHE A 63 4.39 -6.61 11.75
CA PHE A 63 4.83 -5.26 11.45
C PHE A 63 4.06 -4.23 12.28
N ALA A 64 4.70 -3.09 12.51
CA ALA A 64 4.07 -1.89 13.03
C ALA A 64 4.73 -0.65 12.42
N PHE A 65 3.97 0.42 12.26
CA PHE A 65 4.53 1.72 11.90
C PHE A 65 3.82 2.86 12.60
N SER A 66 4.55 3.96 12.77
CA SER A 66 4.01 5.27 13.14
C SER A 66 4.72 6.34 12.34
N ARG A 67 3.97 7.09 11.54
CA ARG A 67 4.52 8.23 10.81
C ARG A 67 4.85 9.38 11.79
N PRO A 68 5.94 10.15 11.52
CA PRO A 68 6.93 9.93 10.48
C PRO A 68 8.00 8.88 10.90
N GLY A 69 8.31 7.96 9.98
CA GLY A 69 9.55 7.18 9.97
C GLY A 69 9.75 6.10 11.05
N LYS A 70 8.89 5.97 12.06
CA LYS A 70 8.98 4.86 13.03
C LYS A 70 8.37 3.60 12.43
N PHE A 71 9.09 2.50 12.52
CA PHE A 71 8.69 1.24 11.92
C PHE A 71 9.37 0.06 12.61
N SER A 72 8.68 -1.08 12.67
CA SER A 72 9.25 -2.35 13.06
C SER A 72 8.72 -3.46 12.15
N TRP A 73 9.61 -4.30 11.66
CA TRP A 73 9.31 -5.54 10.95
C TRP A 73 10.06 -6.66 11.62
N ILE A 74 9.31 -7.59 12.21
CA ILE A 74 9.84 -8.69 12.99
C ILE A 74 9.48 -9.97 12.25
N VAL A 75 10.51 -10.65 11.73
CA VAL A 75 10.36 -12.01 11.20
C VAL A 75 10.41 -12.96 12.40
N GLU A 76 9.35 -13.75 12.55
CA GLU A 76 9.20 -14.74 13.63
C GLU A 76 9.66 -16.14 13.18
N SER A 77 9.50 -16.45 11.89
CA SER A 77 9.83 -17.74 11.29
C SER A 77 10.29 -17.58 9.82
N PRO A 78 11.19 -18.45 9.31
CA PRO A 78 11.92 -19.49 10.06
C PRO A 78 13.14 -18.93 10.80
N TYR A 79 13.76 -17.88 10.26
CA TYR A 79 14.94 -17.25 10.83
C TYR A 79 14.54 -15.92 11.43
N ARG A 80 14.75 -15.77 12.75
CA ARG A 80 14.35 -14.57 13.46
C ARG A 80 15.22 -13.42 13.00
N GLN A 81 14.61 -12.36 12.49
CA GLN A 81 15.31 -11.13 12.13
C GLN A 81 14.42 -9.93 12.45
N SER A 82 15.03 -8.78 12.73
CA SER A 82 14.25 -7.56 12.96
C SER A 82 14.83 -6.37 12.23
N VAL A 83 13.93 -5.59 11.64
CA VAL A 83 14.23 -4.31 11.02
C VAL A 83 13.46 -3.24 11.78
N ILE A 84 14.17 -2.37 12.48
CA ILE A 84 13.58 -1.36 13.36
C ILE A 84 14.05 0.01 12.90
N SER A 85 13.14 1.00 12.88
CA SER A 85 13.48 2.40 12.68
C SER A 85 12.82 3.29 13.73
N ASN A 86 13.56 4.30 14.18
CA ASN A 86 13.08 5.36 15.05
C ASN A 86 12.74 6.65 14.28
N GLY A 87 12.81 6.64 12.94
CA GLY A 87 12.62 7.82 12.09
C GLY A 87 13.91 8.55 11.67
N THR A 88 15.06 8.20 12.25
CA THR A 88 16.37 8.77 11.86
C THR A 88 17.41 7.71 11.53
N ARG A 89 17.36 6.57 12.20
CA ARG A 89 18.22 5.41 11.98
C ARG A 89 17.40 4.15 11.70
N LEU A 90 18.02 3.21 11.01
CA LEU A 90 17.53 1.88 10.75
C LEU A 90 18.50 0.88 11.41
N TRP A 91 17.96 -0.07 12.16
CA TRP A 91 18.69 -1.19 12.73
C TRP A 91 18.19 -2.47 12.09
N LEU A 92 19.12 -3.27 11.56
CA LEU A 92 18.86 -4.63 11.15
C LEU A 92 19.57 -5.53 12.16
N TYR A 93 18.81 -6.30 12.93
CA TYR A 93 19.33 -7.22 13.92
C TYR A 93 19.11 -8.66 13.46
N ASP A 94 20.21 -9.39 13.39
CA ASP A 94 20.27 -10.81 13.13
C ASP A 94 20.85 -11.51 14.39
N PRO A 95 20.01 -12.23 15.17
CA PRO A 95 20.43 -12.92 16.38
C PRO A 95 21.35 -14.11 16.10
N ASP A 96 21.17 -14.80 14.96
CA ASP A 96 21.94 -15.99 14.63
C ASP A 96 23.41 -15.63 14.32
N LEU A 97 23.60 -14.45 13.74
CA LEU A 97 24.93 -13.86 13.52
C LEU A 97 25.42 -13.01 14.69
N MET A 98 24.62 -12.83 15.74
CA MET A 98 24.86 -11.87 16.83
C MET A 98 25.23 -10.47 16.32
N GLN A 99 24.61 -10.03 15.23
CA GLN A 99 25.02 -8.85 14.49
C GLN A 99 23.93 -7.79 14.44
N VAL A 100 24.33 -6.53 14.63
CA VAL A 100 23.49 -5.35 14.41
C VAL A 100 24.11 -4.48 13.33
N THR A 101 23.36 -4.24 12.25
CA THR A 101 23.73 -3.28 11.20
C THR A 101 22.95 -1.99 11.41
N VAL A 102 23.65 -0.86 11.49
CA VAL A 102 23.02 0.47 11.67
C VAL A 102 23.22 1.30 10.41
N LYS A 103 22.13 1.87 9.89
CA LYS A 103 22.15 2.76 8.72
C LYS A 103 21.40 4.06 9.01
N ASN A 104 21.79 5.15 8.35
CA ASN A 104 20.97 6.36 8.33
C ASN A 104 19.69 6.10 7.53
N LEU A 105 18.55 6.58 8.04
CA LEU A 105 17.26 6.34 7.39
C LEU A 105 17.14 7.11 6.07
N ALA A 106 17.69 8.33 6.04
CA ALA A 106 17.79 9.15 4.85
C ALA A 106 18.58 8.39 3.77
N GLY A 107 17.93 8.11 2.63
CA GLY A 107 18.51 7.36 1.50
C GLY A 107 18.27 5.84 1.53
N THR A 108 17.77 5.25 2.61
CA THR A 108 17.59 3.78 2.71
C THR A 108 16.19 3.32 2.25
N PHE A 109 15.16 4.15 2.41
CA PHE A 109 13.79 3.79 2.00
C PHE A 109 13.54 3.91 0.50
N SER A 110 14.33 4.66 -0.28
CA SER A 110 14.00 4.89 -1.69
C SER A 110 14.05 3.64 -2.56
N ALA A 111 14.61 2.53 -2.07
CA ALA A 111 14.87 1.31 -2.85
C ALA A 111 14.15 0.03 -2.34
N ALA A 112 13.36 0.10 -1.26
CA ALA A 112 12.71 -1.09 -0.71
C ALA A 112 11.20 -1.10 -1.00
N PRO A 113 10.58 -2.24 -1.38
CA PRO A 113 9.13 -2.31 -1.64
C PRO A 113 8.25 -1.83 -0.48
N VAL A 114 8.76 -2.00 0.74
CA VAL A 114 8.14 -1.57 1.99
C VAL A 114 7.93 -0.04 2.07
N ALA A 115 8.68 0.74 1.27
CA ALA A 115 8.57 2.18 1.18
C ALA A 115 7.27 2.65 0.51
N VAL A 116 6.64 1.83 -0.33
CA VAL A 116 5.31 2.17 -0.87
C VAL A 116 4.25 2.14 0.22
N LEU A 117 4.40 1.26 1.21
CA LEU A 117 3.46 1.14 2.33
C LEU A 117 3.75 2.16 3.44
N PHE A 118 5.01 2.50 3.68
CA PHE A 118 5.42 3.29 4.86
C PHE A 118 6.14 4.60 4.54
N GLY A 119 6.34 4.91 3.26
CA GLY A 119 6.96 6.13 2.78
C GLY A 119 6.02 7.34 2.75
N SER A 120 6.52 8.42 2.16
CA SER A 120 5.88 9.73 2.11
C SER A 120 4.58 9.76 1.29
N ALA A 121 3.70 10.69 1.66
CA ALA A 121 2.33 10.83 1.17
C ALA A 121 2.17 11.07 -0.35
N ASP A 122 3.19 11.57 -1.04
CA ASP A 122 3.10 11.95 -2.46
C ASP A 122 3.62 10.83 -3.40
N LEU A 123 2.89 9.71 -3.44
CA LEU A 123 3.21 8.55 -4.29
C LEU A 123 3.27 8.92 -5.78
N ASP A 124 2.42 9.83 -6.26
CA ASP A 124 2.37 10.19 -7.69
C ASP A 124 3.65 10.81 -8.23
N LYS A 125 4.46 11.45 -7.37
CA LYS A 125 5.74 12.05 -7.75
C LYS A 125 6.81 11.01 -8.06
N THR A 126 6.73 9.85 -7.42
CA THR A 126 7.76 8.79 -7.49
C THR A 126 7.29 7.55 -8.23
N LEU A 127 5.98 7.35 -8.33
CA LEU A 127 5.35 6.15 -8.89
C LEU A 127 4.31 6.51 -9.95
N VAL A 128 4.17 5.62 -10.94
CA VAL A 128 3.02 5.56 -11.84
C VAL A 128 2.04 4.56 -11.26
N LEU A 129 0.83 5.02 -10.92
CA LEU A 129 -0.24 4.20 -10.33
C LEU A 129 -1.28 3.82 -11.39
N GLN A 130 -1.50 2.52 -11.58
CA GLN A 130 -2.47 1.97 -12.52
C GLN A 130 -3.41 0.99 -11.81
N ASN A 131 -4.72 1.16 -11.95
CA ASN A 131 -5.68 0.17 -11.45
C ASN A 131 -5.56 -1.13 -12.27
N GLU A 132 -5.55 -2.27 -11.57
CA GLU A 132 -5.56 -3.60 -12.16
C GLU A 132 -6.95 -4.26 -12.00
N PRO A 133 -7.26 -5.30 -12.80
CA PRO A 133 -8.50 -6.05 -12.65
C PRO A 133 -8.69 -6.60 -11.23
N LYS A 134 -9.96 -6.69 -10.81
CA LYS A 134 -10.32 -7.33 -9.55
C LYS A 134 -9.95 -8.82 -9.61
N ARG A 135 -9.27 -9.33 -8.59
CA ARG A 135 -8.97 -10.77 -8.41
C ARG A 135 -8.94 -11.10 -6.93
N ASP A 136 -9.32 -12.33 -6.58
CA ASP A 136 -9.34 -12.84 -5.21
C ASP A 136 -10.17 -11.99 -4.24
N GLY A 137 -11.25 -11.37 -4.74
CA GLY A 137 -12.09 -10.46 -3.96
C GLY A 137 -11.53 -9.06 -3.74
N LEU A 138 -10.28 -8.80 -4.14
CA LEU A 138 -9.57 -7.55 -3.90
C LEU A 138 -9.53 -6.65 -5.14
N VAL A 139 -9.58 -5.34 -4.93
CA VAL A 139 -9.24 -4.34 -5.96
C VAL A 139 -7.75 -4.03 -5.92
N TRP A 140 -7.10 -3.97 -7.07
CA TRP A 140 -5.65 -3.93 -7.17
C TRP A 140 -5.15 -2.65 -7.80
N VAL A 141 -4.03 -2.14 -7.30
CA VAL A 141 -3.27 -1.05 -7.92
C VAL A 141 -1.82 -1.48 -8.09
N LYS A 142 -1.32 -1.32 -9.31
CA LYS A 142 0.08 -1.48 -9.67
C LYS A 142 0.80 -0.14 -9.54
N ALA A 143 1.93 -0.15 -8.84
CA ALA A 143 2.82 0.98 -8.64
C ALA A 143 4.17 0.70 -9.28
N THR A 144 4.51 1.47 -10.31
CA THR A 144 5.78 1.34 -11.07
C THR A 144 6.68 2.55 -10.78
N PRO A 145 7.95 2.38 -10.40
CA PRO A 145 8.88 3.50 -10.22
C PRO A 145 9.03 4.35 -11.47
N ARG A 146 9.12 5.67 -11.29
CA ARG A 146 9.45 6.63 -12.36
C ARG A 146 10.95 6.77 -12.63
N GLN A 147 11.78 6.23 -11.74
CA GLN A 147 13.25 6.33 -11.82
C GLN A 147 13.81 5.48 -12.96
N THR A 148 14.92 5.92 -13.54
CA THR A 148 15.55 5.27 -14.70
C THR A 148 16.26 3.97 -14.36
N ASP A 149 16.76 3.83 -13.13
CA ASP A 149 17.42 2.62 -12.61
C ASP A 149 16.76 2.18 -11.30
N PRO A 150 15.59 1.52 -11.38
CA PRO A 150 14.82 1.17 -10.20
C PRO A 150 15.31 -0.15 -9.59
N SER A 151 15.35 -0.20 -8.27
CA SER A 151 15.63 -1.41 -7.47
C SER A 151 14.56 -2.51 -7.58
N PHE A 152 13.38 -2.17 -8.12
CA PHE A 152 12.28 -3.10 -8.36
C PHE A 152 11.49 -2.69 -9.61
N ALA A 153 10.87 -3.66 -10.30
CA ALA A 153 10.09 -3.38 -11.51
C ALA A 153 8.73 -2.75 -11.18
N PHE A 154 7.96 -3.33 -10.26
CA PHE A 154 6.69 -2.79 -9.79
C PHE A 154 6.28 -3.44 -8.46
N ILE A 155 5.27 -2.87 -7.82
CA ILE A 155 4.57 -3.42 -6.65
C ILE A 155 3.07 -3.42 -6.96
N SER A 156 2.37 -4.50 -6.63
CA SER A 156 0.90 -4.53 -6.67
C SER A 156 0.35 -4.56 -5.25
N VAL A 157 -0.62 -3.71 -4.95
CA VAL A 157 -1.28 -3.61 -3.64
C VAL A 157 -2.77 -3.89 -3.82
N GLY A 158 -3.28 -4.85 -3.04
CA GLY A 158 -4.70 -5.21 -3.00
C GLY A 158 -5.42 -4.58 -1.82
N PHE A 159 -6.64 -4.11 -2.05
CA PHE A 159 -7.53 -3.57 -1.02
C PHE A 159 -8.87 -4.31 -1.04
N THR A 160 -9.46 -4.49 0.14
CA THR A 160 -10.82 -5.02 0.35
C THR A 160 -11.86 -3.92 0.22
#